data_AF-Q58237-F1
#
_entry.id   AF-Q58237-F1
#
_cell.length_a   1.000
_cell.length_b   1.000
_cell.length_c   1.000
_cell.angle_alpha   90.00
_cell.angle_beta   90.00
_cell.angle_gamma   90.00
#
_symmetry.space_group_name_H-M   'P 1'
#
loop_
_entity.id
_entity.type
_entity.pdbx_description
1 polymer ?
#
loop_
_entity_poly.entity_id
_entity_poly.type
_entity_poly.pdbx_seq_one_letter_code
_entity_poly.pdbx_strand_id
1 'polypeptide(L)'
;MKVNDMFWFWLILGIIALFIIVKAIVIVNQYEGGLIFRLGRVIGKLKPGINIIIPFLDVPVKVDMRTRVTDIPPQEMITKDNAVVKVDAVVYYRVIDVEKAILEVEDYEYAIINLAQTTLRAIIGSMELDEVLNKREYINSKLLEILDRETDAWGVRIEKVEVKEIDPPEDIKNAMAQQMKAERLKRAAILEAEGEKPE
;
A
#
# COMPACT_ATOMS: atom_id res chain seq x y z
N MET A 1 7.10 56.68 -30.16
CA MET A 1 7.72 55.53 -29.44
C MET A 1 8.80 54.96 -30.33
N LYS A 2 10.03 54.80 -29.82
CA LYS A 2 11.16 54.35 -30.64
C LYS A 2 10.85 52.94 -31.15
N VAL A 3 11.29 52.60 -32.36
CA VAL A 3 11.13 51.24 -32.93
C VAL A 3 11.65 50.17 -31.95
N ASN A 4 12.68 50.50 -31.16
CA ASN A 4 13.17 49.66 -30.07
C ASN A 4 12.14 49.40 -28.98
N ASP A 5 11.32 50.37 -28.58
CA ASP A 5 10.30 50.21 -27.53
C ASP A 5 9.21 49.23 -27.99
N MET A 6 8.79 49.33 -29.25
CA MET A 6 7.86 48.37 -29.86
C MET A 6 8.47 46.97 -29.96
N PHE A 7 9.74 46.86 -30.34
CA PHE A 7 10.43 45.57 -30.41
C PHE A 7 10.48 44.89 -29.03
N TRP A 8 10.88 45.62 -27.98
CA TRP A 8 10.90 45.08 -26.61
C TRP A 8 9.50 44.69 -26.11
N PHE A 9 8.47 45.46 -26.44
CA PHE A 9 7.08 45.12 -26.08
C PHE A 9 6.62 43.79 -26.69
N TRP A 10 6.82 43.59 -28.00
CA TRP A 10 6.46 42.35 -28.67
C TRP A 10 7.27 41.15 -28.16
N LEU A 11 8.55 41.36 -27.84
CA LEU A 11 9.42 40.33 -27.27
C LEU A 11 8.94 39.88 -25.89
N ILE A 12 8.60 40.81 -25.00
CA ILE A 12 8.07 40.50 -23.66
C ILE A 12 6.73 39.77 -23.78
N LEU A 13 5.83 40.25 -24.65
CA LEU A 13 4.54 39.61 -24.89
C LEU A 13 4.70 38.18 -25.41
N GLY A 14 5.64 37.96 -26.34
CA GLY A 14 5.97 36.64 -26.87
C GLY A 14 6.49 35.69 -25.80
N ILE A 15 7.36 36.16 -24.89
CA ILE A 15 7.87 35.36 -23.77
C ILE A 15 6.74 34.99 -22.81
N ILE A 16 5.86 35.94 -22.48
CA ILE A 16 4.70 35.68 -21.60
C ILE A 16 3.77 34.65 -22.24
N ALA A 17 3.46 34.82 -23.53
CA ALA A 17 2.61 33.87 -24.26
C ALA A 17 3.23 32.47 -24.30
N LEU A 18 4.53 32.36 -24.57
CA LEU A 18 5.24 31.09 -24.55
C LEU A 18 5.22 30.45 -23.16
N PHE A 19 5.43 31.22 -22.11
CA PHE A 19 5.38 30.74 -20.72
C PHE A 19 4.00 30.18 -20.37
N ILE A 20 2.93 30.86 -20.78
CA ILE A 20 1.55 30.40 -20.59
C ILE A 20 1.30 29.08 -21.32
N ILE A 21 1.74 28.97 -22.59
CA ILE A 21 1.56 27.75 -23.39
C ILE A 21 2.30 26.56 -22.77
N VAL A 22 3.55 26.74 -22.34
CA VAL A 22 4.31 25.65 -21.71
C VAL A 22 3.66 25.21 -20.40
N LYS A 23 3.14 26.14 -19.60
CA LYS A 23 2.43 25.83 -18.34
C LYS A 23 1.06 25.20 -18.56
N ALA A 24 0.44 25.41 -19.71
CA ALA A 24 -0.84 24.80 -20.08
C ALA A 24 -0.72 23.31 -20.39
N ILE A 25 0.47 22.83 -20.76
CA ILE A 25 0.68 21.45 -21.20
C ILE A 25 1.05 20.58 -20.01
N VAL A 26 0.19 19.61 -19.68
CA VAL A 26 0.44 18.60 -18.65
C VAL A 26 0.45 17.22 -19.28
N ILE A 27 1.58 16.54 -19.17
CA ILE A 27 1.75 15.17 -19.67
C ILE A 27 1.42 14.21 -18.52
N VAL A 28 0.56 13.23 -18.78
CA VAL A 28 0.17 12.19 -17.82
C VAL A 28 0.59 10.84 -18.37
N ASN A 29 1.28 10.04 -17.56
CA ASN A 29 1.71 8.71 -17.97
C ASN A 29 0.53 7.74 -18.01
N GLN A 30 0.63 6.64 -18.78
CA GLN A 30 -0.46 5.66 -18.85
C GLN A 30 -0.75 4.96 -17.51
N TYR A 31 0.27 4.83 -16.67
CA TYR A 31 0.15 4.28 -15.31
C TYR A 31 -0.30 5.31 -14.28
N GLU A 32 -0.50 6.57 -14.68
CA GLU A 32 -1.03 7.63 -13.85
C GLU A 32 -2.48 7.89 -14.23
N GLY A 33 -3.31 8.08 -13.23
CA GLY A 33 -4.61 8.70 -13.37
C GLY A 33 -4.56 10.10 -12.78
N GLY A 34 -5.47 10.98 -13.17
CA GLY A 34 -5.57 12.24 -12.45
C GLY A 34 -6.88 12.98 -12.68
N LEU A 35 -7.08 14.02 -11.89
CA LEU A 35 -8.21 14.93 -11.99
C LEU A 35 -7.73 16.36 -12.21
N ILE A 36 -8.56 17.14 -12.89
CA ILE A 36 -8.38 18.58 -13.03
C ILE A 36 -9.37 19.27 -12.09
N PHE A 37 -8.83 20.03 -11.14
CA PHE A 37 -9.60 20.92 -10.28
C PHE A 37 -9.57 22.34 -10.81
N ARG A 38 -10.72 23.00 -10.91
CA ARG A 38 -10.82 24.45 -11.15
C ARG A 38 -11.68 25.06 -10.08
N LEU A 39 -11.11 26.00 -9.35
CA LEU A 39 -11.83 26.75 -8.31
C LEU A 39 -12.57 25.81 -7.32
N GLY A 40 -11.92 24.71 -6.93
CA GLY A 40 -12.45 23.74 -5.97
C GLY A 40 -13.45 22.71 -6.53
N ARG A 41 -13.67 22.65 -7.85
CA ARG A 41 -14.54 21.65 -8.47
C ARG A 41 -13.77 20.78 -9.47
N VAL A 42 -14.14 19.51 -9.56
CA VAL A 42 -13.64 18.59 -10.58
C VAL A 42 -14.32 18.92 -11.91
N ILE A 43 -13.53 19.19 -12.94
CA ILE A 43 -14.06 19.42 -14.30
C ILE A 43 -13.98 18.14 -15.15
N GLY A 44 -12.96 17.31 -14.89
CA GLY A 44 -12.75 16.11 -15.66
C GLY A 44 -11.52 15.33 -15.25
N LYS A 45 -11.41 14.14 -15.84
CA LYS A 45 -10.28 13.22 -15.67
C LYS A 45 -9.18 13.56 -16.66
N LEU A 46 -7.94 13.52 -16.19
CA LEU A 46 -6.74 13.61 -17.02
C LEU A 46 -6.60 12.31 -17.82
N LYS A 47 -6.50 12.43 -19.15
CA LYS A 47 -6.28 11.27 -20.02
C LYS A 47 -4.79 10.96 -20.11
N PRO A 48 -4.39 9.69 -20.29
CA PRO A 48 -3.01 9.37 -20.64
C PRO A 48 -2.54 10.16 -21.87
N GLY A 49 -1.33 10.71 -21.80
CA GLY A 49 -0.74 11.55 -22.82
C GLY A 49 -0.83 13.05 -22.49
N ILE A 50 -0.95 13.86 -23.54
CA ILE A 50 -0.91 15.32 -23.44
C ILE A 50 -2.31 15.85 -23.10
N ASN A 51 -2.41 16.59 -21.99
CA ASN A 51 -3.61 17.34 -21.61
C ASN A 51 -3.30 18.83 -21.64
N ILE A 52 -4.24 19.61 -22.16
CA ILE A 52 -4.16 21.07 -22.16
C ILE A 52 -5.07 21.56 -21.03
N ILE A 53 -4.49 22.31 -20.10
CA ILE A 53 -5.18 22.92 -18.97
C ILE A 53 -5.02 24.44 -19.03
N ILE A 54 -5.92 25.17 -18.38
CA ILE A 54 -5.78 26.62 -18.24
C ILE A 54 -4.77 26.87 -17.12
N PRO A 55 -3.57 27.40 -17.41
CA PRO A 55 -2.59 27.68 -16.37
C PRO A 55 -3.19 28.65 -15.34
N PHE A 56 -2.79 28.50 -14.08
CA PHE A 56 -3.28 29.25 -12.90
C PHE A 56 -4.68 28.92 -12.37
N LEU A 57 -5.64 28.60 -13.24
CA LEU A 57 -7.00 28.22 -12.80
C LEU A 57 -7.13 26.72 -12.55
N ASP A 58 -6.49 25.92 -13.39
CA ASP A 58 -6.58 24.46 -13.35
C ASP A 58 -5.41 23.89 -12.54
N VAL A 59 -5.75 23.06 -11.57
CA VAL A 59 -4.79 22.32 -10.74
C VAL A 59 -4.89 20.83 -11.09
N PRO A 60 -3.89 20.28 -11.79
CA PRO A 60 -3.85 18.84 -12.09
C PRO A 60 -3.36 18.06 -10.87
N VAL A 61 -4.15 17.12 -10.38
CA VAL A 61 -3.75 16.17 -9.33
C VAL A 61 -3.61 14.80 -9.97
N LYS A 62 -2.44 14.17 -9.82
CA LYS A 62 -2.13 12.86 -10.40
C LYS A 62 -1.92 11.83 -9.29
N VAL A 63 -2.31 10.60 -9.56
CA VAL A 63 -2.18 9.45 -8.68
C VAL A 63 -1.66 8.27 -9.49
N ASP A 64 -0.75 7.52 -8.90
CA ASP A 64 -0.19 6.30 -9.48
C ASP A 64 -1.20 5.15 -9.36
N MET A 65 -1.55 4.53 -10.48
CA MET A 65 -2.52 3.42 -10.53
C MET A 65 -1.85 2.04 -10.51
N ARG A 66 -0.53 1.97 -10.35
CA ARG A 66 0.20 0.70 -10.21
C ARG A 66 0.02 0.12 -8.82
N THR A 67 0.20 -1.19 -8.71
CA THR A 67 0.28 -1.89 -7.43
C THR A 67 1.43 -1.33 -6.61
N ARG A 68 1.12 -0.87 -5.40
CA ARG A 68 2.07 -0.44 -4.39
C ARG A 68 2.00 -1.39 -3.21
N VAL A 69 3.12 -1.46 -2.50
CA VAL A 69 3.27 -2.25 -1.29
C VAL A 69 3.45 -1.29 -0.14
N THR A 70 2.63 -1.44 0.90
CA THR A 70 2.77 -0.70 2.14
C THR A 70 2.97 -1.68 3.29
N ASP A 71 4.03 -1.47 4.06
CA ASP A 71 4.32 -2.23 5.27
C ASP A 71 3.38 -1.75 6.40
N ILE A 72 2.68 -2.70 7.01
CA ILE A 72 1.90 -2.49 8.22
C ILE A 72 2.85 -2.68 9.40
N PRO A 73 3.06 -1.65 10.23
CA PRO A 73 4.04 -1.73 11.31
C PRO A 73 3.63 -2.79 12.36
N PRO A 74 4.60 -3.43 13.03
CA PRO A 74 4.32 -4.46 14.03
C PRO A 74 3.34 -4.01 15.10
N GLN A 75 2.35 -4.85 15.37
CA GLN A 75 1.30 -4.61 16.36
C GLN A 75 1.39 -5.64 17.47
N GLU A 76 1.49 -5.19 18.71
CA GLU A 76 1.37 -6.05 19.89
C GLU A 76 -0.12 -6.26 20.21
N MET A 77 -0.54 -7.51 20.28
CA MET A 77 -1.93 -7.90 20.51
C MET A 77 -2.04 -9.17 21.32
N ILE A 78 -3.20 -9.35 21.96
CA ILE A 78 -3.48 -10.49 22.81
C ILE A 78 -4.38 -11.45 22.04
N THR A 79 -3.99 -12.72 21.97
CA THR A 79 -4.79 -13.80 21.38
C THR A 79 -5.95 -14.18 22.31
N LYS A 80 -6.88 -15.00 21.81
CA LYS A 80 -8.04 -15.48 22.55
C LYS A 80 -7.67 -16.23 23.84
N ASP A 81 -6.52 -16.90 23.86
CA ASP A 81 -5.97 -17.66 24.98
C ASP A 81 -4.97 -16.86 25.85
N ASN A 82 -4.99 -15.53 25.76
CA ASN A 82 -4.17 -14.59 26.56
C ASN A 82 -2.66 -14.66 26.29
N ALA A 83 -2.24 -15.10 25.10
CA ALA A 83 -0.85 -14.96 24.68
C ALA A 83 -0.63 -13.59 24.03
N VAL A 84 0.49 -12.93 24.38
CA VAL A 84 0.89 -11.66 23.75
C VAL A 84 1.74 -11.98 22.52
N VAL A 85 1.26 -11.59 21.35
CA VAL A 85 1.97 -11.78 20.07
C VAL A 85 2.23 -10.44 19.41
N LYS A 86 3.35 -10.34 18.68
CA LYS A 86 3.60 -9.23 17.77
C LYS A 86 3.44 -9.72 16.33
N VAL A 87 2.58 -9.05 15.58
CA VAL A 87 2.30 -9.41 14.19
C VAL A 87 2.48 -8.19 13.31
N ASP A 88 3.18 -8.35 12.21
CA ASP A 88 3.28 -7.37 11.13
C ASP A 88 2.83 -7.99 9.79
N ALA A 89 2.50 -7.13 8.84
CA ALA A 89 1.95 -7.56 7.56
C ALA A 89 2.34 -6.59 6.45
N VAL A 90 2.13 -6.99 5.21
CA VAL A 90 2.25 -6.13 4.03
C VAL A 90 0.97 -6.19 3.22
N VAL A 91 0.57 -5.04 2.70
CA VAL A 91 -0.65 -4.89 1.89
C VAL A 91 -0.26 -4.40 0.50
N TYR A 92 -0.69 -5.15 -0.51
CA TYR A 92 -0.55 -4.80 -1.92
C TYR A 92 -1.87 -4.20 -2.38
N TYR A 93 -1.86 -2.95 -2.84
CA TYR A 93 -3.06 -2.27 -3.29
C TYR A 93 -2.78 -1.42 -4.53
N ARG A 94 -3.86 -1.08 -5.24
CA ARG A 94 -3.80 -0.10 -6.33
C ARG A 94 -5.08 0.71 -6.41
N VAL A 95 -4.95 1.92 -6.94
CA VAL A 95 -6.09 2.81 -7.22
C VAL A 95 -6.80 2.33 -8.49
N ILE A 96 -8.10 2.13 -8.41
CA ILE A 96 -8.96 1.78 -9.56
C ILE A 96 -9.81 2.97 -9.98
N ASP A 97 -10.35 3.69 -9.01
CA ASP A 97 -11.09 4.92 -9.25
C ASP A 97 -10.34 6.12 -8.66
N VAL A 98 -9.67 6.83 -9.55
CA VAL A 98 -8.88 8.03 -9.23
C VAL A 98 -9.75 9.13 -8.65
N GLU A 99 -11.02 9.20 -9.06
CA GLU A 99 -11.93 10.22 -8.57
C GLU A 99 -12.26 9.99 -7.10
N LYS A 100 -12.67 8.78 -6.76
CA LYS A 100 -12.89 8.40 -5.35
C LYS A 100 -11.63 8.51 -4.51
N ALA A 101 -10.49 8.06 -5.03
CA ALA A 101 -9.22 8.07 -4.28
C ALA A 101 -8.72 9.47 -3.94
N ILE A 102 -9.10 10.49 -4.70
CA ILE A 102 -8.74 11.89 -4.42
C ILE A 102 -9.82 12.60 -3.60
N LEU A 103 -11.10 12.25 -3.77
CA LEU A 103 -12.21 13.01 -3.18
C LEU A 103 -12.75 12.45 -1.87
N GLU A 104 -12.75 11.12 -1.72
CA GLU A 104 -13.45 10.44 -0.61
C GLU A 104 -12.53 10.19 0.60
N VAL A 105 -11.21 10.29 0.42
CA VAL A 105 -10.23 10.09 1.48
C VAL A 105 -9.05 11.03 1.29
N GLU A 106 -8.58 11.62 2.41
CA GLU A 106 -7.45 12.56 2.40
C GLU A 106 -6.12 11.85 2.09
N ASP A 107 -5.87 10.75 2.81
CA ASP A 107 -4.70 9.90 2.61
C ASP A 107 -5.14 8.43 2.71
N TYR A 108 -5.31 7.80 1.54
CA TYR A 108 -5.71 6.40 1.47
C TYR A 108 -4.64 5.45 2.02
N GLU A 109 -3.35 5.79 1.93
CA GLU A 109 -2.28 4.91 2.41
C GLU A 109 -2.28 4.87 3.93
N TYR A 110 -2.37 6.05 4.57
CA TYR A 110 -2.54 6.16 6.01
C TYR A 110 -3.83 5.48 6.50
N ALA A 111 -4.94 5.64 5.77
CA ALA A 111 -6.21 5.01 6.12
C ALA A 111 -6.14 3.47 6.03
N ILE A 112 -5.52 2.93 4.98
CA ILE A 112 -5.27 1.47 4.82
C ILE A 112 -4.42 0.94 5.97
N ILE A 113 -3.36 1.66 6.37
CA ILE A 113 -2.51 1.22 7.49
C ILE A 113 -3.32 1.08 8.78
N ASN A 114 -4.10 2.10 9.13
CA ASN A 114 -4.91 2.08 10.35
C ASN A 114 -6.01 1.01 10.30
N LEU A 115 -6.66 0.84 9.14
CA LEU A 115 -7.67 -0.18 8.94
C LEU A 115 -7.06 -1.59 9.06
N ALA A 116 -5.88 -1.81 8.49
CA ALA A 116 -5.15 -3.07 8.60
C ALA A 116 -4.77 -3.38 10.05
N GLN A 117 -4.28 -2.40 10.80
CA GLN A 117 -3.92 -2.59 12.21
C GLN A 117 -5.12 -2.96 13.09
N THR A 118 -6.24 -2.25 12.92
CA THR A 118 -7.47 -2.50 13.70
C THR A 118 -8.11 -3.83 13.33
N THR A 119 -8.14 -4.17 12.04
CA THR A 119 -8.66 -5.45 11.54
C THR A 119 -7.78 -6.62 11.97
N LEU A 120 -6.46 -6.48 11.87
CA LEU A 120 -5.51 -7.50 12.33
C LEU A 120 -5.69 -7.78 13.82
N ARG A 121 -5.81 -6.72 14.64
CA ARG A 121 -6.09 -6.86 16.08
C ARG A 121 -7.39 -7.64 16.35
N ALA A 122 -8.45 -7.38 15.59
CA ALA A 122 -9.72 -8.09 15.74
C ALA A 122 -9.62 -9.58 15.35
N ILE A 123 -8.95 -9.87 14.23
CA ILE A 123 -8.74 -11.25 13.76
C ILE A 123 -7.93 -12.05 14.78
N ILE A 124 -6.75 -11.54 15.16
CA ILE A 124 -5.85 -12.24 16.08
C ILE A 124 -6.45 -12.38 17.48
N GLY A 125 -7.19 -11.37 17.97
CA GLY A 125 -7.91 -11.45 19.24
C GLY A 125 -9.03 -12.50 19.26
N SER A 126 -9.47 -12.97 18.09
CA SER A 126 -10.48 -14.04 17.96
C SER A 126 -9.87 -15.44 17.80
N MET A 127 -8.55 -15.55 17.65
CA MET A 127 -7.82 -16.79 17.38
C MET A 127 -6.95 -17.19 18.58
N GLU A 128 -6.75 -18.48 18.76
CA GLU A 128 -5.79 -19.01 19.75
C GLU A 128 -4.35 -18.92 19.21
N LEU A 129 -3.34 -18.91 20.09
CA LEU A 129 -1.93 -18.75 19.68
C LEU A 129 -1.50 -19.75 18.61
N ASP A 130 -1.86 -21.03 18.78
CA ASP A 130 -1.53 -22.08 17.82
C ASP A 130 -2.16 -21.82 16.44
N GLU A 131 -3.40 -21.31 16.43
CA GLU A 131 -4.08 -20.95 15.18
C GLU A 131 -3.38 -19.78 14.49
N VAL A 132 -2.94 -18.78 15.26
CA VAL A 132 -2.22 -17.61 14.73
C VAL A 132 -0.91 -18.05 14.06
N LEU A 133 -0.16 -18.95 14.71
CA LEU A 133 1.12 -19.46 14.19
C LEU A 133 0.94 -20.37 12.96
N ASN A 134 -0.10 -21.20 12.94
CA ASN A 134 -0.26 -22.24 11.91
C ASN A 134 -1.21 -21.83 10.76
N LYS A 135 -2.15 -20.90 10.96
CA LYS A 135 -3.19 -20.54 9.98
C LYS A 135 -2.97 -19.17 9.34
N ARG A 136 -1.75 -18.88 8.88
CA ARG A 136 -1.42 -17.62 8.18
C ARG A 136 -2.31 -17.33 6.98
N GLU A 137 -2.67 -18.36 6.20
CA GLU A 137 -3.59 -18.22 5.06
C GLU A 137 -4.99 -17.75 5.48
N TYR A 138 -5.47 -18.20 6.64
CA TYR A 138 -6.74 -17.76 7.20
C TYR A 138 -6.69 -16.28 7.57
N ILE A 139 -5.59 -15.84 8.21
CA ILE A 139 -5.39 -14.43 8.56
C ILE A 139 -5.31 -13.57 7.29
N ASN A 140 -4.49 -13.97 6.31
CA ASN A 140 -4.34 -13.27 5.04
C ASN A 140 -5.67 -13.11 4.31
N SER A 141 -6.46 -14.19 4.21
CA SER A 141 -7.76 -14.16 3.50
C SER A 141 -8.80 -13.30 4.21
N LYS A 142 -8.90 -13.39 5.55
CA LYS A 142 -9.83 -12.57 6.33
C LYS A 142 -9.46 -11.10 6.32
N LEU A 143 -8.18 -10.79 6.43
CA LEU A 143 -7.69 -9.42 6.36
C LEU A 143 -7.93 -8.84 4.96
N LEU A 144 -7.64 -9.59 3.89
CA LEU A 144 -7.93 -9.19 2.51
C LEU A 144 -9.43 -8.91 2.30
N GLU A 145 -10.31 -9.82 2.74
CA GLU A 145 -11.76 -9.69 2.60
C GLU A 145 -12.29 -8.40 3.22
N ILE A 146 -11.86 -8.08 4.44
CA ILE A 146 -12.31 -6.89 5.16
C ILE A 146 -11.69 -5.65 4.52
N LEU A 147 -10.38 -5.63 4.27
CA LEU A 147 -9.72 -4.45 3.71
C LEU A 147 -10.27 -4.11 2.32
N ASP A 148 -10.40 -5.07 1.41
CA ASP A 148 -10.92 -4.81 0.05
C ASP A 148 -12.35 -4.27 0.07
N ARG A 149 -13.20 -4.78 0.97
CA ARG A 149 -14.58 -4.31 1.11
C ARG A 149 -14.65 -2.86 1.60
N GLU A 150 -13.89 -2.51 2.63
CA GLU A 150 -13.94 -1.16 3.21
C GLU A 150 -13.22 -0.14 2.29
N THR A 151 -12.15 -0.54 1.59
CA THR A 151 -11.37 0.37 0.73
C THR A 151 -12.02 0.65 -0.63
N ASP A 152 -13.03 -0.12 -1.04
CA ASP A 152 -13.79 0.13 -2.28
C ASP A 152 -14.49 1.50 -2.26
N ALA A 153 -14.90 1.96 -1.08
CA ALA A 153 -15.43 3.31 -0.88
C ALA A 153 -14.42 4.40 -1.30
N TRP A 154 -13.13 4.13 -1.13
CA TRP A 154 -12.04 5.04 -1.50
C TRP A 154 -11.53 4.83 -2.93
N GLY A 155 -12.14 3.94 -3.72
CA GLY A 155 -11.65 3.61 -5.06
C GLY A 155 -10.31 2.88 -5.07
N VAL A 156 -9.93 2.26 -3.95
CA VAL A 156 -8.70 1.47 -3.81
C VAL A 156 -9.05 0.00 -3.70
N ARG A 157 -8.39 -0.84 -4.50
CA ARG A 157 -8.50 -2.30 -4.42
C ARG A 157 -7.30 -2.87 -3.71
N ILE A 158 -7.55 -3.80 -2.80
CA ILE A 158 -6.52 -4.61 -2.17
C ILE A 158 -6.33 -5.87 -3.01
N GLU A 159 -5.14 -6.08 -3.55
CA GLU A 159 -4.83 -7.22 -4.42
C GLU A 159 -4.30 -8.41 -3.63
N LYS A 160 -3.53 -8.15 -2.58
CA LYS A 160 -2.93 -9.19 -1.75
C LYS A 160 -2.62 -8.64 -0.36
N VAL A 161 -2.76 -9.51 0.64
CA VAL A 161 -2.26 -9.28 2.00
C VAL A 161 -1.41 -10.46 2.41
N GLU A 162 -0.29 -10.19 3.07
CA GLU A 162 0.63 -11.21 3.56
C GLU A 162 1.12 -10.83 4.96
N VAL A 163 0.85 -11.68 5.95
CA VAL A 163 1.52 -11.61 7.25
C VAL A 163 3.02 -11.80 7.01
N LYS A 164 3.86 -10.94 7.58
CA LYS A 164 5.31 -10.96 7.35
C LYS A 164 5.98 -11.81 8.42
N GLU A 165 5.82 -11.44 9.68
CA GLU A 165 6.35 -12.11 10.86
C GLU A 165 5.28 -12.24 11.97
N ILE A 166 5.39 -13.30 12.75
CA ILE A 166 4.62 -13.52 13.98
C ILE A 166 5.63 -13.85 15.06
N ASP A 167 5.78 -12.96 16.03
CA ASP A 167 6.61 -13.13 17.21
C ASP A 167 5.74 -13.61 18.38
N PRO A 168 5.86 -14.89 18.78
CA PRO A 168 5.16 -15.42 19.95
C PRO A 168 5.81 -14.95 21.27
N PRO A 169 5.15 -15.19 22.41
CA PRO A 169 5.74 -15.00 23.73
C PRO A 169 7.10 -15.71 23.88
N GLU A 170 7.97 -15.14 24.71
CA GLU A 170 9.36 -15.61 24.88
C GLU A 170 9.43 -17.04 25.43
N ASP A 171 8.54 -17.42 26.35
CA ASP A 171 8.43 -18.77 26.89
C ASP A 171 8.05 -19.79 25.81
N ILE A 172 7.09 -19.45 24.94
CA ILE A 172 6.68 -20.30 23.81
C ILE A 172 7.80 -20.39 22.76
N LYS A 173 8.44 -19.26 22.43
CA LYS A 173 9.57 -19.19 21.50
C LYS A 173 10.71 -20.13 21.97
N ASN A 174 11.01 -20.10 23.26
CA ASN A 174 12.01 -20.98 23.87
C ASN A 174 11.60 -22.46 23.85
N ALA A 175 10.34 -22.77 24.18
CA ALA A 175 9.82 -24.14 24.13
C ALA A 175 9.88 -24.72 22.70
N MET A 176 9.46 -23.94 21.69
CA MET A 176 9.53 -24.33 20.28
C MET A 176 10.98 -24.57 19.83
N ALA A 177 11.91 -23.70 20.23
CA ALA A 177 13.33 -23.85 19.90
C ALA A 177 13.92 -25.14 20.50
N GLN A 178 13.56 -25.47 21.75
CA GLN A 178 13.97 -26.71 22.40
C GLN A 178 13.38 -27.95 21.72
N GLN A 179 12.09 -27.93 21.36
CA GLN A 179 11.44 -29.02 20.66
C GLN A 179 12.07 -29.27 19.28
N MET A 180 12.27 -28.22 18.49
CA MET A 180 12.91 -28.33 17.17
C MET A 180 14.34 -28.86 17.28
N LYS A 181 15.10 -28.43 18.30
CA LYS A 181 16.45 -28.96 18.55
C LYS A 181 16.41 -30.46 18.86
N ALA A 182 15.48 -30.90 19.71
CA ALA A 182 15.31 -32.32 20.05
C ALA A 182 14.93 -33.16 18.82
N GLU A 183 14.00 -32.68 17.98
CA GLU A 183 13.60 -33.37 16.75
C GLU A 183 14.73 -33.45 15.72
N ARG A 184 15.51 -32.37 15.56
CA ARG A 184 16.69 -32.35 14.68
C ARG A 184 17.73 -33.37 15.13
N LEU A 185 18.02 -33.44 16.43
CA LEU A 185 18.95 -34.43 16.99
C LEU A 185 18.44 -35.87 16.79
N LYS A 186 17.14 -36.11 17.00
CA LYS A 186 16.52 -37.42 16.75
C LYS A 186 16.63 -37.83 15.28
N ARG A 187 16.37 -36.91 14.34
CA ARG A 187 16.50 -37.17 12.90
C ARG A 187 17.96 -37.43 12.50
N ALA A 188 18.90 -36.66 13.03
CA ALA A 188 20.33 -36.87 12.78
C ALA A 188 20.78 -38.26 13.26
N ALA A 189 20.37 -38.67 14.47
CA ALA A 189 20.68 -40.00 15.00
C ALA A 189 20.07 -41.15 14.17
N ILE A 190 18.86 -40.97 13.62
CA ILE A 190 18.25 -41.97 12.71
C ILE A 190 19.04 -42.06 11.40
N LEU A 191 19.40 -40.92 10.81
CA LEU A 191 20.17 -40.89 9.56
C LEU A 191 21.58 -41.49 9.72
N GLU A 192 22.24 -41.25 10.85
CA GLU A 192 23.54 -41.84 11.19
C GLU A 192 23.43 -43.37 11.31
N ALA A 193 22.42 -43.87 12.03
CA ALA A 193 22.16 -45.31 12.16
C ALA A 193 21.73 -46.00 10.85
N GLU A 194 21.10 -45.27 9.91
CA GLU A 194 20.75 -45.80 8.58
C GLU A 194 21.97 -45.82 7.64
N GLY A 195 22.84 -44.81 7.70
CA GLY A 195 24.07 -44.75 6.91
C GLY A 195 25.13 -45.79 7.31
N GLU A 196 25.07 -46.30 8.54
CA GLU A 196 25.96 -47.36 9.03
C GLU A 196 25.55 -48.77 8.61
N LYS A 197 24.38 -48.97 7.97
CA LYS A 197 24.00 -50.31 7.49
C LYS A 197 24.89 -50.70 6.31
N PRO A 198 25.78 -51.71 6.45
CA PRO A 198 26.57 -52.18 5.31
C PRO A 198 25.63 -52.78 4.27
N GLU A 199 25.80 -52.38 2.99
CA GLU A 199 25.29 -53.13 1.82
C GLU A 199 25.82 -54.57 1.82
#